data_AF-A0A0G4HR85-F1
#
_entry.id   AF-A0A0G4HR85-F1
#
_cell.length_a   1.000
_cell.length_b   1.000
_cell.length_c   1.000
_cell.angle_alpha   90.00
_cell.angle_beta   90.00
_cell.angle_gamma   90.00
#
_symmetry.space_group_name_H-M   'P 1'
#
loop_
_entity.id
_entity.type
_entity.pdbx_description
1 polymer ?
#
loop_
_entity_poly.entity_id
_entity_poly.type
_entity_poly.pdbx_seq_one_letter_code
_entity_poly.pdbx_strand_id
1 'polypeptide(L)'
;MESAGPSMNMQAEVNGVHVNFVGLRRISYKCVEKEVEGIKNAKRLDRAFEEIHRSVTRLKALGVFTDFSAHLTGGVGPNSMGVNMIFEEKLPKREFSIRIDESGRPGIEGSFSQPAFLGNLQGLELSAGAMGRQDTELQILNRKEGETAALLCLLRQNGKEEEDMALLRVQP
;
A
#
# COMPACT_ATOMS: atom_id res chain seq x y z
N MET A 1 -37.63 25.38 -13.63
CA MET A 1 -36.64 25.32 -14.73
C MET A 1 -35.42 24.60 -14.18
N GLU A 2 -35.39 23.28 -14.32
CA GLU A 2 -34.19 22.49 -14.01
C GLU A 2 -33.18 22.72 -15.13
N SER A 3 -31.99 23.22 -14.80
CA SER A 3 -30.90 23.25 -15.77
C SER A 3 -30.44 21.81 -15.99
N ALA A 4 -30.86 21.22 -17.10
CA ALA A 4 -30.21 20.03 -17.62
C ALA A 4 -28.74 20.39 -17.87
N GLY A 5 -27.86 19.95 -16.97
CA GLY A 5 -26.42 20.07 -17.16
C GLY A 5 -26.03 19.43 -18.51
N PRO A 6 -24.98 19.93 -19.16
CA PRO A 6 -24.55 19.38 -20.45
C PRO A 6 -24.30 17.87 -20.30
N SER A 7 -24.97 17.06 -21.13
CA SER A 7 -24.75 15.62 -21.18
C SER A 7 -23.31 15.36 -21.65
N MET A 8 -22.47 14.90 -20.72
CA MET A 8 -21.08 14.60 -21.01
C MET A 8 -21.03 13.38 -21.95
N ASN A 9 -20.58 13.58 -23.18
CA ASN A 9 -20.43 12.49 -24.13
C ASN A 9 -19.24 11.60 -23.73
N MET A 10 -19.55 10.45 -23.13
CA MET A 10 -18.55 9.48 -22.66
C MET A 10 -17.71 8.85 -23.77
N GLN A 11 -18.11 8.97 -25.04
CA GLN A 11 -17.36 8.47 -26.19
C GLN A 11 -16.44 9.52 -26.82
N ALA A 12 -16.38 10.73 -26.25
CA ALA A 12 -15.51 11.78 -26.74
C ALA A 12 -14.03 11.35 -26.70
N GLU A 13 -13.29 11.70 -27.77
CA GLU A 13 -11.85 11.51 -27.83
C GLU A 13 -11.14 12.45 -26.85
N VAL A 14 -10.05 11.95 -26.27
CA VAL A 14 -9.20 12.68 -25.34
C VAL A 14 -7.80 12.77 -25.92
N ASN A 15 -7.32 13.98 -26.18
CA ASN A 15 -6.03 14.29 -26.80
C ASN A 15 -4.88 14.33 -25.79
N GLY A 16 -4.94 13.46 -24.78
CA GLY A 16 -3.96 13.35 -23.72
C GLY A 16 -4.55 13.61 -22.34
N VAL A 17 -4.09 12.80 -21.39
CA VAL A 17 -4.48 12.90 -19.99
C VAL A 17 -3.26 13.27 -19.15
N HIS A 18 -3.34 14.40 -18.45
CA HIS A 18 -2.30 14.84 -17.53
C HIS A 18 -2.66 14.42 -16.11
N VAL A 19 -1.79 13.63 -15.48
CA VAL A 19 -1.98 13.17 -14.09
C VAL A 19 -1.01 13.92 -13.18
N ASN A 20 -1.54 14.61 -12.18
CA ASN A 20 -0.76 15.29 -11.15
C ASN A 20 -0.87 14.54 -9.84
N PHE A 21 0.26 14.34 -9.16
CA PHE A 21 0.30 13.69 -7.84
C PHE A 21 0.46 14.74 -6.75
N VAL A 22 -0.46 14.74 -5.78
CA VAL A 22 -0.47 15.69 -4.66
C VAL A 22 -0.43 14.92 -3.34
N GLY A 23 0.44 15.32 -2.42
CA GLY A 23 0.47 14.74 -1.06
C GLY A 23 1.43 13.56 -0.86
N LEU A 24 2.08 13.06 -1.93
CA LEU A 24 3.20 12.12 -1.80
C LEU A 24 4.40 12.82 -1.16
N ARG A 25 4.95 12.23 -0.09
CA ARG A 25 6.09 12.77 0.69
C ARG A 25 7.22 11.75 0.82
N ARG A 26 6.89 10.50 1.16
CA ARG A 26 7.87 9.42 1.34
C ARG A 26 7.85 8.44 0.19
N ILE A 27 6.67 8.18 -0.39
CA ILE A 27 6.52 7.29 -1.53
C ILE A 27 7.06 7.96 -2.79
N SER A 28 7.90 7.24 -3.54
CA SER A 28 8.45 7.71 -4.80
C SER A 28 7.37 7.84 -5.86
N TYR A 29 7.36 8.98 -6.55
CA TYR A 29 6.47 9.23 -7.70
C TYR A 29 6.54 8.12 -8.75
N LYS A 30 7.74 7.56 -9.00
CA LYS A 30 7.93 6.48 -9.98
C LYS A 30 7.17 5.20 -9.62
N CYS A 31 6.94 4.95 -8.33
CA CYS A 31 6.19 3.78 -7.89
C CYS A 31 4.70 3.96 -8.15
N VAL A 32 4.17 5.17 -7.95
CA VAL A 32 2.76 5.50 -8.20
C VAL A 32 2.48 5.67 -9.69
N GLU A 33 3.46 6.17 -10.45
CA GLU A 33 3.33 6.42 -11.88
C GLU A 33 2.93 5.18 -12.68
N LYS A 34 3.47 4.02 -12.33
CA LYS A 34 3.12 2.73 -12.97
C LYS A 34 1.66 2.35 -12.77
N GLU A 35 1.09 2.67 -11.60
CA GLU A 35 -0.31 2.36 -11.29
C GLU A 35 -1.30 3.25 -12.05
N VAL A 36 -0.83 4.35 -12.66
CA VAL A 36 -1.69 5.34 -13.33
C VAL A 36 -1.38 5.49 -14.83
N GLU A 37 -0.48 4.64 -15.35
CA GLU A 37 -0.06 4.69 -16.75
C GLU A 37 -1.24 4.43 -17.71
N GLY A 38 -2.17 3.55 -17.31
CA GLY A 38 -3.42 3.32 -18.05
C GLY A 38 -4.27 4.58 -18.21
N ILE A 39 -4.28 5.46 -17.21
CA ILE A 39 -5.00 6.75 -17.25
C ILE A 39 -4.38 7.67 -18.29
N LYS A 40 -3.04 7.80 -18.28
CA LYS A 40 -2.27 8.66 -19.20
C LYS A 40 -2.45 8.25 -20.66
N ASN A 41 -2.59 6.94 -20.90
CA ASN A 41 -2.68 6.35 -22.24
C ASN A 41 -4.12 6.26 -22.77
N ALA A 42 -5.13 6.66 -22.00
CA ALA A 42 -6.52 6.62 -22.42
C ALA A 42 -6.80 7.63 -23.55
N LYS A 43 -7.38 7.14 -24.64
CA LYS A 43 -7.76 7.95 -25.82
C LYS A 43 -9.22 8.36 -25.85
N ARG A 44 -10.02 7.84 -24.92
CA ARG A 44 -11.47 8.09 -24.81
C ARG A 44 -11.84 8.38 -23.36
N LEU A 45 -12.87 9.19 -23.19
CA LEU A 45 -13.33 9.64 -21.89
C LEU A 45 -13.78 8.45 -21.01
N ASP A 46 -14.63 7.57 -21.54
CA ASP A 46 -15.09 6.35 -20.86
C ASP A 46 -13.95 5.46 -20.35
N ARG A 47 -12.96 5.21 -21.21
CA ARG A 47 -11.76 4.45 -20.85
C ARG A 47 -10.94 5.14 -19.78
N ALA A 48 -10.82 6.48 -19.85
CA ALA A 48 -10.09 7.21 -18.83
C ALA A 48 -10.77 7.11 -17.46
N PHE A 49 -12.10 7.16 -17.41
CA PHE A 49 -12.86 6.93 -16.18
C PHE A 49 -12.69 5.50 -15.63
N GLU A 50 -12.75 4.49 -16.49
CA GLU A 50 -12.52 3.09 -16.11
C GLU A 50 -11.11 2.91 -15.52
N GLU A 51 -10.09 3.45 -16.18
CA GLU A 51 -8.70 3.34 -15.72
C GLU A 51 -8.47 4.16 -14.44
N ILE A 52 -9.11 5.33 -14.27
CA ILE A 52 -9.10 6.06 -12.99
C ILE A 52 -9.67 5.18 -11.89
N HIS A 53 -10.86 4.61 -12.09
CA HIS A 53 -11.50 3.78 -11.08
C HIS A 53 -10.68 2.54 -10.73
N ARG A 54 -10.08 1.88 -11.74
CA ARG A 54 -9.17 0.75 -11.55
C ARG A 54 -7.94 1.15 -10.74
N SER A 55 -7.29 2.26 -11.10
CA SER A 55 -6.09 2.76 -10.42
C SER A 55 -6.40 3.13 -8.97
N VAL A 56 -7.52 3.81 -8.73
CA VAL A 56 -8.03 4.14 -7.38
C VAL A 56 -8.19 2.88 -6.55
N THR A 57 -8.82 1.85 -7.12
CA THR A 57 -9.08 0.59 -6.41
C THR A 57 -7.78 -0.13 -6.05
N ARG A 58 -6.84 -0.24 -7.00
CA ARG A 58 -5.52 -0.84 -6.77
C ARG A 58 -4.74 -0.08 -5.69
N LEU A 59 -4.66 1.24 -5.80
CA LEU A 59 -3.92 2.08 -4.85
C LEU A 59 -4.50 2.00 -3.43
N LYS A 60 -5.83 1.91 -3.30
CA LYS A 60 -6.48 1.69 -2.00
C LYS A 60 -6.15 0.31 -1.41
N ALA A 61 -6.07 -0.73 -2.24
CA ALA A 61 -5.75 -2.09 -1.80
C ALA A 61 -4.33 -2.23 -1.22
N LEU A 62 -3.39 -1.34 -1.59
CA LEU A 62 -2.00 -1.39 -1.11
C LEU A 62 -1.85 -1.12 0.40
N GLY A 63 -2.84 -0.47 1.03
CA GLY A 63 -2.83 -0.21 2.48
C GLY A 63 -1.73 0.75 2.97
N VAL A 64 -1.04 1.43 2.06
CA VAL A 64 0.02 2.43 2.35
C VAL A 64 -0.49 3.86 2.45
N PHE A 65 -1.76 4.09 2.09
CA PHE A 65 -2.44 5.39 2.18
C PHE A 65 -3.57 5.30 3.22
N THR A 66 -3.77 6.37 4.00
CA THR A 66 -4.93 6.53 4.90
C THR A 66 -6.16 6.98 4.13
N ASP A 67 -5.97 7.89 3.18
CA ASP A 67 -7.00 8.36 2.27
C ASP A 67 -6.43 8.57 0.86
N PHE A 68 -7.32 8.48 -0.12
CA PHE A 68 -6.99 8.62 -1.52
C PHE A 68 -8.19 9.10 -2.35
N SER A 69 -8.01 10.18 -3.09
CA SER A 69 -9.03 10.75 -4.00
C SER A 69 -8.47 11.12 -5.37
N ALA A 70 -9.34 11.14 -6.37
CA ALA A 70 -9.03 11.60 -7.72
C ALA A 70 -10.05 12.68 -8.12
N HIS A 71 -9.55 13.85 -8.51
CA HIS A 71 -10.35 14.98 -8.96
C HIS A 71 -10.06 15.27 -10.42
N LEU A 72 -11.12 15.32 -11.22
CA LEU A 72 -11.00 15.73 -12.61
C LEU A 72 -10.84 17.24 -12.72
N THR A 73 -9.93 17.65 -13.58
CA THR A 73 -9.72 19.05 -13.93
C THR A 73 -9.75 19.22 -15.45
N GLY A 74 -9.92 20.46 -15.91
CA GLY A 74 -9.64 20.79 -17.30
C GLY A 74 -8.17 20.50 -17.63
N GLY A 75 -7.92 19.89 -18.79
CA GLY A 75 -6.55 19.73 -19.27
C GLY A 75 -5.98 21.03 -19.86
N VAL A 76 -4.71 21.00 -20.26
CA VAL A 76 -3.94 22.18 -20.71
C VAL A 76 -4.26 22.58 -22.17
N GLY A 77 -4.99 21.74 -22.91
CA GLY A 77 -5.35 21.96 -24.31
C GLY A 77 -6.75 21.47 -24.70
N PRO A 78 -7.18 21.73 -25.95
CA PRO A 78 -8.48 21.30 -26.44
C PRO A 78 -8.63 19.78 -26.38
N ASN A 79 -9.76 19.32 -25.85
CA ASN A 79 -10.07 17.91 -25.63
C ASN A 79 -9.04 17.16 -24.77
N SER A 80 -8.31 17.85 -23.90
CA SER A 80 -7.40 17.21 -22.93
C SER A 80 -8.04 17.15 -21.55
N MET A 81 -7.66 16.14 -20.77
CA MET A 81 -8.18 15.90 -19.43
C MET A 81 -7.07 16.04 -18.39
N GLY A 82 -7.35 16.72 -17.29
CA GLY A 82 -6.48 16.73 -16.12
C GLY A 82 -7.05 15.83 -15.03
N VAL A 83 -6.17 15.14 -14.30
CA VAL A 83 -6.54 14.32 -13.14
C VAL A 83 -5.58 14.65 -12.01
N ASN A 84 -6.10 15.23 -10.94
CA ASN A 84 -5.35 15.42 -9.70
C ASN A 84 -5.61 14.24 -8.79
N MET A 85 -4.58 13.44 -8.54
CA MET A 85 -4.62 12.34 -7.59
C MET A 85 -4.02 12.82 -6.27
N ILE A 86 -4.83 12.81 -5.23
CA ILE A 86 -4.50 13.32 -3.90
C ILE A 86 -4.31 12.13 -2.97
N PHE A 87 -3.14 12.07 -2.35
CA PHE A 87 -2.72 10.97 -1.48
C PHE A 87 -2.52 11.47 -0.07
N GLU A 88 -3.01 10.69 0.90
CA GLU A 88 -2.63 10.82 2.29
C GLU A 88 -1.86 9.57 2.71
N GLU A 89 -0.54 9.69 2.95
CA GLU A 89 0.28 8.54 3.27
C GLU A 89 0.09 8.06 4.72
N LYS A 90 -0.03 6.74 4.90
CA LYS A 90 -0.15 6.14 6.23
C LYS A 90 1.15 6.24 7.01
N LEU A 91 1.09 6.81 8.21
CA LEU A 91 2.26 6.97 9.06
C LEU A 91 2.74 5.63 9.65
N PRO A 92 4.04 5.52 10.02
CA PRO A 92 4.53 4.34 10.73
C PRO A 92 3.81 4.19 12.06
N LYS A 93 3.49 2.97 12.44
CA LYS A 93 2.77 2.67 13.68
C LYS A 93 3.60 1.71 14.54
N ARG A 94 3.65 1.99 15.84
CA ARG A 94 4.21 1.11 16.87
C ARG A 94 3.08 0.72 17.80
N GLU A 95 2.99 -0.56 18.13
CA GLU A 95 2.05 -1.04 19.12
C GLU A 95 2.79 -1.88 20.15
N PHE A 96 2.33 -1.77 21.39
CA PHE A 96 2.81 -2.56 22.51
C PHE A 96 1.57 -3.03 23.27
N SER A 97 1.45 -4.32 23.51
CA SER A 97 0.35 -4.89 24.27
C SER A 97 0.85 -5.92 25.27
N ILE A 98 0.19 -5.97 26.42
CA ILE A 98 0.38 -7.00 27.42
C ILE A 98 -0.88 -7.86 27.36
N ARG A 99 -0.71 -9.17 27.22
CA ARG A 99 -1.81 -10.13 27.17
C ARG A 99 -1.64 -11.18 28.26
N ILE A 100 -2.73 -11.75 28.72
CA ILE A 100 -2.73 -12.91 29.60
C ILE A 100 -3.38 -14.03 28.82
N ASP A 101 -2.68 -15.15 28.64
CA ASP A 101 -3.22 -16.30 27.92
C ASP A 101 -4.32 -17.01 28.73
N GLU A 102 -5.00 -17.98 28.12
CA GLU A 102 -6.06 -18.76 28.77
C GLU A 102 -5.56 -19.56 29.99
N SER A 103 -4.24 -19.79 30.09
CA SER A 103 -3.60 -20.46 31.23
C SER A 103 -3.15 -19.49 32.34
N GLY A 104 -3.45 -18.19 32.20
CA GLY A 104 -3.11 -17.15 33.18
C GLY A 104 -1.68 -16.65 33.08
N ARG A 105 -0.92 -17.00 32.02
CA ARG A 105 0.47 -16.56 31.85
C ARG A 105 0.52 -15.19 31.17
N PRO A 106 1.30 -14.24 31.71
CA PRO A 106 1.50 -12.95 31.06
C PRO A 106 2.40 -13.12 29.83
N GLY A 107 2.07 -12.38 28.78
CA GLY A 107 2.85 -12.20 27.57
C GLY A 107 2.93 -10.73 27.20
N ILE A 108 4.02 -10.38 26.53
CA ILE A 108 4.25 -9.05 25.98
C ILE A 108 4.39 -9.20 24.48
N GLU A 109 3.68 -8.38 23.73
CA GLU A 109 3.79 -8.30 22.27
C GLU A 109 4.11 -6.86 21.86
N GLY A 110 5.15 -6.70 21.05
CA GLY A 110 5.48 -5.46 20.38
C GLY A 110 5.32 -5.64 18.87
N SER A 111 4.74 -4.66 18.20
CA SER A 111 4.71 -4.62 16.73
C SER A 111 5.16 -3.25 16.22
N PHE A 112 5.79 -3.26 15.05
CA PHE A 112 6.17 -2.08 14.30
C PHE A 112 5.75 -2.27 12.86
N SER A 113 5.01 -1.30 12.32
CA SER A 113 4.66 -1.24 10.91
C SER A 113 5.22 0.05 10.31
N GLN A 114 5.89 -0.11 9.18
CA GLN A 114 6.44 0.96 8.37
C GLN A 114 5.85 0.84 6.96
N PRO A 115 4.72 1.50 6.69
CA PRO A 115 4.21 1.64 5.34
C PRO A 115 5.23 2.37 4.48
N ALA A 116 5.23 2.06 3.18
CA ALA A 116 6.12 2.68 2.20
C ALA A 116 7.62 2.58 2.54
N PHE A 117 8.08 1.38 2.89
CA PHE A 117 9.47 1.13 3.26
C PHE A 117 10.40 1.46 2.08
N LEU A 118 11.42 2.30 2.35
CA LEU A 118 12.37 2.81 1.36
C LEU A 118 11.71 3.54 0.17
N GLY A 119 10.55 4.16 0.40
CA GLY A 119 9.84 4.94 -0.61
C GLY A 119 9.13 4.11 -1.69
N ASN A 120 8.99 2.80 -1.47
CA ASN A 120 8.19 1.93 -2.32
C ASN A 120 6.71 1.92 -1.91
N LEU A 121 5.88 1.18 -2.67
CA LEU A 121 4.48 0.90 -2.32
C LEU A 121 4.34 -0.30 -1.35
N GLN A 122 5.44 -0.91 -0.93
CA GLN A 122 5.47 -2.02 0.02
C GLN A 122 5.70 -1.51 1.44
N GLY A 123 5.13 -2.21 2.42
CA GLY A 123 5.37 -1.96 3.83
C GLY A 123 6.33 -2.99 4.44
N LEU A 124 6.95 -2.60 5.56
CA LEU A 124 7.67 -3.50 6.45
C LEU A 124 6.85 -3.68 7.72
N GLU A 125 6.63 -4.92 8.15
CA GLU A 125 6.02 -5.24 9.44
C GLU A 125 6.97 -6.14 10.24
N LEU A 126 7.21 -5.74 11.49
CA LEU A 126 7.99 -6.46 12.48
C LEU A 126 7.11 -6.73 13.68
N SER A 127 7.03 -7.97 14.13
CA SER A 127 6.42 -8.32 15.42
C SER A 127 7.37 -9.17 16.24
N ALA A 128 7.35 -8.93 17.55
CA ALA A 128 8.10 -9.69 18.52
C ALA A 128 7.21 -9.92 19.75
N GLY A 129 7.18 -11.16 20.23
CA GLY A 129 6.43 -11.53 21.42
C GLY A 129 7.29 -12.35 22.37
N ALA A 130 7.01 -12.22 23.66
CA ALA A 130 7.53 -13.10 24.69
C ALA A 130 6.38 -13.56 25.57
N MET A 131 6.16 -14.87 25.65
CA MET A 131 5.26 -15.49 26.62
C MET A 131 6.05 -16.17 27.73
N GLY A 132 5.48 -16.23 28.94
CA GLY A 132 6.11 -16.87 30.10
C GLY A 132 6.68 -18.26 29.78
N ARG A 133 8.02 -18.30 29.69
CA ARG A 133 8.97 -19.32 29.19
C ARG A 133 9.52 -19.06 27.77
N GLN A 134 10.56 -18.21 27.74
CA GLN A 134 11.81 -18.27 26.95
C GLN A 134 11.80 -18.52 25.43
N ASP A 135 10.68 -18.48 24.72
CA ASP A 135 10.69 -18.43 23.25
C ASP A 135 10.37 -17.00 22.77
N THR A 136 11.40 -16.33 22.22
CA THR A 136 11.25 -15.05 21.50
C THR A 136 11.11 -15.37 20.02
N GLU A 137 9.93 -15.16 19.46
CA GLU A 137 9.71 -15.26 18.03
C GLU A 137 9.75 -13.85 17.41
N LEU A 138 10.69 -13.65 16.48
CA LEU A 138 10.72 -12.48 15.59
C LEU A 138 10.12 -12.90 14.25
N GLN A 139 9.04 -12.24 13.85
CA GLN A 139 8.45 -12.40 12.52
C GLN A 139 8.71 -11.14 11.70
N ILE A 140 9.40 -11.31 10.57
CA ILE A 140 9.59 -10.26 9.56
C ILE A 140 8.70 -10.60 8.37
N LEU A 141 7.75 -9.73 8.06
CA LEU A 141 6.82 -9.91 6.95
C LEU A 141 7.11 -8.86 5.87
N ASN A 142 7.43 -9.34 4.67
CA ASN A 142 7.46 -8.51 3.47
C ASN A 142 6.17 -8.74 2.69
N ARG A 143 5.26 -7.76 2.68
CA ARG A 143 4.00 -7.87 1.93
C ARG A 143 4.21 -7.47 0.48
N LYS A 144 4.29 -8.46 -0.41
CA LYS A 144 3.86 -8.33 -1.82
C LYS A 144 2.48 -8.99 -1.98
N GLU A 145 1.69 -8.55 -2.96
CA GLU A 145 0.37 -9.14 -3.24
C GLU A 145 0.44 -10.68 -3.25
N GLY A 146 -0.49 -11.33 -2.55
CA GLY A 146 -0.73 -12.77 -2.60
C GLY A 146 0.22 -13.67 -1.81
N GLU A 147 1.46 -13.26 -1.58
CA GLU A 147 2.47 -14.11 -0.91
C GLU A 147 2.97 -13.46 0.38
N THR A 148 2.52 -14.00 1.51
CA THR A 148 3.07 -13.65 2.81
C THR A 148 4.27 -14.54 3.09
N ALA A 149 5.48 -14.05 2.87
CA ALA A 149 6.69 -14.74 3.32
C ALA A 149 7.01 -14.31 4.75
N ALA A 150 6.73 -15.18 5.72
CA ALA A 150 7.18 -15.02 7.09
C ALA A 150 8.61 -15.56 7.23
N LEU A 151 9.57 -14.67 7.52
CA LEU A 151 10.88 -15.10 8.03
C LEU A 151 10.79 -15.16 9.55
N LEU A 152 10.68 -16.37 10.09
CA LEU A 152 10.78 -16.67 11.52
C LEU A 152 12.27 -16.74 11.88
N CYS A 153 12.73 -15.87 12.77
CA CYS A 153 14.06 -15.94 13.34
C CYS A 153 13.95 -16.32 14.83
N LEU A 154 14.36 -17.54 15.18
CA LEU A 154 14.47 -18.00 16.56
C LEU A 154 15.87 -17.66 17.09
N LEU A 155 15.98 -16.64 17.94
CA LEU A 155 17.24 -16.31 18.60
C LEU A 155 17.37 -17.15 19.90
N ARG A 156 18.07 -18.29 19.83
CA ARG A 156 18.51 -19.00 21.04
C ARG A 156 19.72 -18.30 21.67
N GLN A 157 19.54 -17.65 22.81
CA GLN A 157 20.66 -17.24 23.65
C GLN A 157 21.13 -18.43 24.49
N ASN A 158 22.16 -19.14 24.03
CA ASN A 158 23.21 -19.76 24.84
C ASN A 158 24.32 -20.22 23.88
N GLY A 159 25.53 -19.72 24.09
CA GLY A 159 26.66 -19.89 23.19
C GLY A 159 26.90 -21.33 22.74
N LYS A 160 26.61 -21.59 21.47
CA LYS A 160 27.32 -22.50 20.55
C LYS A 160 26.78 -22.27 19.14
N GLU A 161 27.71 -22.00 18.24
CA GLU A 161 27.51 -21.94 16.79
C GLU A 161 26.86 -23.24 16.31
N GLU A 162 25.80 -23.15 15.51
CA GLU A 162 25.79 -23.53 14.10
C GLU A 162 24.35 -23.49 13.55
N GLU A 163 24.26 -22.90 12.37
CA GLU A 163 23.33 -23.16 11.27
C GLU A 163 21.92 -23.69 11.59
N ASP A 164 20.91 -22.82 11.41
CA ASP A 164 19.67 -23.21 10.74
C ASP A 164 18.85 -21.95 10.39
N MET A 165 19.17 -21.33 9.24
CA MET A 165 18.22 -20.43 8.58
C MET A 165 17.16 -21.30 7.88
N ALA A 166 16.04 -21.54 8.56
CA ALA A 166 14.89 -22.17 7.93
C ALA A 166 14.22 -21.21 6.92
N LEU A 167 14.65 -21.28 5.66
CA LEU A 167 13.91 -20.74 4.51
C LEU A 167 12.68 -21.62 4.27
N LEU A 168 11.55 -21.30 4.91
CA LEU A 168 10.26 -21.90 4.58
C LEU A 168 9.75 -21.30 3.26
N ARG A 169 9.97 -22.02 2.16
CA ARG A 169 9.27 -21.80 0.89
C ARG A 169 7.77 -22.04 1.11
N VAL A 170 6.96 -21.00 0.94
CA VAL A 170 5.51 -21.17 0.79
C VAL A 170 5.27 -21.43 -0.70
N GLN A 171 4.77 -22.63 -1.01
CA GLN A 171 4.32 -23.03 -2.36
C GLN A 171 2.93 -22.41 -2.67
N PRO A 172 2.58 -22.25 -3.97
CA PRO A 172 1.64 -21.24 -4.48
C PRO A 172 0.19 -21.36 -3.99
#